data_AF-A0A1M2VC43-F1
#
_entry.id   AF-A0A1M2VC43-F1
#
_cell.length_a   1.000
_cell.length_b   1.000
_cell.length_c   1.000
_cell.angle_alpha   90.00
_cell.angle_beta   90.00
_cell.angle_gamma   90.00
#
_symmetry.space_group_name_H-M   'P 1'
#
loop_
_entity.id
_entity.type
_entity.pdbx_description
1 polymer ?
#
loop_
_entity_poly.entity_id
_entity_poly.type
_entity_poly.pdbx_seq_one_letter_code
_entity_poly.pdbx_strand_id
1 'polypeptide(L)'
;MLDFAIRARIHAFETEVRNRAIPGVWFLAPCIRSTMVHFDPLVISQASLLATLVEAEVALPASVESLEFPGRKITFPVVLDDKWNREALEKYMRSIRDRAVYLPSNIEYLARNNGLKSAQDALKKLVETDWLILGVGFYLACPFLVPIDPRSRLVGQKMNPSRTFTPRGAIGIAGPVAAIYPIESPGGYQLYGRTLPPWQTWGKGRDFSPESPWLLRPFDQVAWEIVSEEEYAQLETRFDAGQYAFKIEDTMFSMADYATFIDSIADEVKEFKIRQAQGAVSEETRERELFAQWDRTRRAELEARQQDATLTDTTGDESGEHVASSLSAHVWKIKCAVGDVIQSAEHVLVVLEAMKTEVNIEAGEEFVGRRVKGFGRGAKEGSSVSAGEPLVYFE
;
A
#
# COMPACT_ATOMS: atom_id res chain seq x y z
N MET A 1 14.76 -16.30 -0.92
CA MET A 1 15.10 -15.33 -1.98
C MET A 1 13.98 -15.36 -3.01
N LEU A 2 13.68 -14.25 -3.69
CA LEU A 2 12.74 -14.26 -4.80
C LEU A 2 13.37 -15.01 -5.98
N ASP A 3 12.65 -15.96 -6.54
CA ASP A 3 13.11 -16.82 -7.64
C ASP A 3 11.98 -17.00 -8.66
N PHE A 4 12.25 -16.63 -9.91
CA PHE A 4 11.27 -16.76 -11.00
C PHE A 4 11.03 -18.23 -11.37
N ALA A 5 11.97 -19.15 -11.10
CA ALA A 5 11.75 -20.58 -11.31
C ALA A 5 10.62 -21.12 -10.42
N ILE A 6 10.56 -20.67 -9.15
CA ILE A 6 9.45 -21.02 -8.25
C ILE A 6 8.13 -20.48 -8.79
N ARG A 7 8.11 -19.23 -9.28
CA ARG A 7 6.89 -18.63 -9.83
C ARG A 7 6.41 -19.36 -11.09
N ALA A 8 7.34 -19.69 -11.99
CA ALA A 8 7.10 -20.49 -13.19
C ALA A 8 6.49 -21.84 -12.84
N ARG A 9 7.07 -22.54 -11.86
CA ARG A 9 6.55 -23.84 -11.39
C ARG A 9 5.14 -23.72 -10.83
N ILE A 10 4.86 -22.70 -10.00
CA ILE A 10 3.51 -22.45 -9.48
C ILE A 10 2.52 -22.17 -10.62
N HIS A 11 2.92 -21.44 -11.65
CA HIS A 11 2.01 -21.17 -12.77
C HIS A 11 1.71 -22.42 -13.59
N ALA A 12 2.72 -23.25 -13.84
CA ALA A 12 2.55 -24.54 -14.49
C ALA A 12 1.63 -25.43 -13.66
N PHE A 13 1.84 -25.49 -12.34
CA PHE A 13 0.98 -26.19 -11.39
C PHE A 13 -0.48 -25.70 -11.46
N GLU A 14 -0.71 -24.39 -11.40
CA GLU A 14 -2.07 -23.81 -11.48
C GLU A 14 -2.75 -24.11 -12.81
N THR A 15 -1.98 -24.11 -13.90
CA THR A 15 -2.46 -24.47 -15.23
C THR A 15 -2.85 -25.94 -15.28
N GLU A 16 -2.03 -26.83 -14.76
CA GLU A 16 -2.31 -28.26 -14.70
C GLU A 16 -3.54 -28.56 -13.82
N VAL A 17 -3.66 -27.93 -12.66
CA VAL A 17 -4.83 -28.07 -11.78
C VAL A 17 -6.11 -27.62 -12.48
N ARG A 18 -6.07 -26.50 -13.22
CA ARG A 18 -7.22 -26.04 -14.02
C ARG A 18 -7.55 -27.02 -15.15
N ASN A 19 -6.55 -27.54 -15.85
CA ASN A 19 -6.73 -28.50 -16.95
C ASN A 19 -7.36 -29.81 -16.46
N ARG A 20 -7.06 -30.24 -15.24
CA ARG A 20 -7.66 -31.44 -14.62
C ARG A 20 -9.13 -31.25 -14.24
N ALA A 21 -9.62 -30.01 -14.17
CA ALA A 21 -11.00 -29.70 -13.78
C ALA A 21 -11.44 -30.46 -12.50
N ILE A 22 -10.59 -30.46 -11.47
CA ILE A 22 -10.78 -31.24 -10.24
C ILE A 22 -12.14 -30.87 -9.60
N PRO A 23 -13.07 -31.83 -9.43
CA PRO A 23 -14.38 -31.56 -8.83
C PRO A 23 -14.25 -30.93 -7.44
N GLY A 24 -15.03 -29.87 -7.20
CA GLY A 24 -15.04 -29.13 -5.95
C GLY A 24 -13.96 -28.05 -5.83
N VAL A 25 -12.96 -28.00 -6.71
CA VAL A 25 -12.02 -26.86 -6.78
C VAL A 25 -12.67 -25.73 -7.56
N TRP A 26 -12.98 -24.62 -6.89
CA TRP A 26 -13.62 -23.45 -7.50
C TRP A 26 -12.70 -22.23 -7.68
N PHE A 27 -11.58 -22.14 -6.94
CA PHE A 27 -10.70 -20.97 -7.03
C PHE A 27 -9.25 -21.29 -6.63
N LEU A 28 -8.32 -20.73 -7.39
CA LEU A 28 -6.89 -20.70 -7.06
C LEU A 28 -6.48 -19.24 -6.82
N ALA A 29 -5.84 -18.97 -5.69
CA ALA A 29 -5.33 -17.65 -5.35
C ALA A 29 -3.79 -17.62 -5.48
N PRO A 30 -3.24 -17.31 -6.67
CA PRO A 30 -1.81 -17.18 -6.87
C PRO A 30 -1.23 -16.06 -6.01
N CYS A 31 -0.13 -16.39 -5.32
CA CYS A 31 0.78 -15.42 -4.73
C CYS A 31 2.15 -15.56 -5.40
N ILE A 32 3.15 -14.82 -4.90
CA ILE A 32 4.50 -14.77 -5.46
C ILE A 32 5.18 -16.16 -5.47
N ARG A 33 5.04 -16.92 -4.37
CA ARG A 33 5.74 -18.20 -4.14
C ARG A 33 4.85 -19.28 -3.52
N SER A 34 3.55 -19.11 -3.64
CA SER A 34 2.55 -20.07 -3.16
C SER A 34 1.27 -19.86 -3.94
N THR A 35 0.38 -20.85 -3.91
CA THR A 35 -1.01 -20.68 -4.34
C THR A 35 -1.93 -21.25 -3.25
N MET A 36 -3.07 -20.60 -3.03
CA MET A 36 -4.11 -21.12 -2.13
C MET A 36 -5.20 -21.78 -2.97
N VAL A 37 -5.54 -23.02 -2.62
CA VAL A 37 -6.62 -23.77 -3.27
C VAL A 37 -7.86 -23.67 -2.39
N HIS A 38 -8.92 -23.05 -2.92
CA HIS A 38 -10.22 -23.09 -2.28
C HIS A 38 -11.02 -24.26 -2.88
N PHE A 39 -11.75 -24.99 -2.04
CA PHE A 39 -12.54 -26.13 -2.47
C PHE A 39 -13.81 -26.33 -1.63
N ASP A 40 -14.77 -27.05 -2.20
CA ASP A 40 -16.00 -27.48 -1.53
C ASP A 40 -15.79 -28.84 -0.83
N PRO A 41 -15.78 -28.89 0.51
CA PRO A 41 -15.58 -30.13 1.27
C PRO A 41 -16.75 -31.12 1.16
N LEU A 42 -17.92 -30.69 0.65
CA LEU A 42 -19.05 -31.58 0.39
C LEU A 42 -18.88 -32.36 -0.93
N VAL A 43 -18.00 -31.89 -1.83
CA VAL A 43 -17.72 -32.52 -3.13
C VAL A 43 -16.45 -33.35 -3.08
N ILE A 44 -15.40 -32.88 -2.40
CA ILE A 44 -14.11 -33.57 -2.30
C ILE A 44 -13.54 -33.48 -0.88
N SER A 45 -13.01 -34.59 -0.35
CA SER A 45 -12.32 -34.58 0.95
C SER A 45 -10.97 -33.86 0.83
N GLN A 46 -10.50 -33.23 1.92
CA GLN A 46 -9.19 -32.59 1.93
C GLN A 46 -8.05 -33.56 1.56
N ALA A 47 -8.12 -34.81 2.03
CA ALA A 47 -7.11 -35.82 1.75
C ALA A 47 -7.11 -36.21 0.26
N SER A 48 -8.28 -36.39 -0.34
CA SER A 48 -8.42 -36.68 -1.77
C SER A 48 -7.93 -35.52 -2.62
N LEU A 49 -8.30 -34.28 -2.27
CA LEU A 49 -7.81 -33.08 -2.94
C LEU A 49 -6.28 -33.01 -2.88
N LEU A 50 -5.69 -33.18 -1.69
CA LEU A 50 -4.25 -33.15 -1.53
C LEU A 50 -3.56 -34.19 -2.42
N ALA A 51 -4.08 -35.42 -2.47
CA ALA A 51 -3.55 -36.46 -3.35
C ALA A 51 -3.57 -36.03 -4.82
N THR A 52 -4.70 -35.51 -5.32
CA THR A 52 -4.80 -35.02 -6.71
C THR A 52 -3.89 -33.83 -7.00
N LEU A 53 -3.70 -32.92 -6.03
CA LEU A 53 -2.75 -31.82 -6.16
C LEU A 53 -1.30 -32.32 -6.22
N VAL A 54 -0.93 -33.32 -5.41
CA VAL A 54 0.39 -33.96 -5.49
C VAL A 54 0.60 -34.63 -6.86
N GLU A 55 -0.41 -35.30 -7.39
CA GLU A 55 -0.36 -35.87 -8.74
C GLU A 55 -0.23 -34.80 -9.84
N ALA A 56 -0.85 -33.63 -9.66
CA ALA A 56 -0.69 -32.49 -10.57
C ALA A 56 0.74 -31.96 -10.56
N GLU A 57 1.32 -31.80 -9.38
CA GLU A 57 2.72 -31.38 -9.22
C GLU A 57 3.72 -32.39 -9.81
N VAL A 58 3.49 -33.69 -9.60
CA VAL A 58 4.35 -34.77 -10.13
C VAL A 58 4.28 -34.87 -11.66
N ALA A 59 3.15 -34.49 -12.27
CA ALA A 59 3.00 -34.49 -13.73
C ALA A 59 3.76 -33.34 -14.42
N LEU A 60 4.19 -32.33 -13.68
CA LEU A 60 4.96 -31.23 -14.25
C LEU A 60 6.37 -31.68 -14.65
N PRO A 61 6.98 -31.04 -15.66
CA PRO A 61 8.38 -31.25 -15.98
C PRO A 61 9.30 -31.07 -14.75
N ALA A 62 10.37 -31.88 -14.68
CA ALA A 62 11.34 -31.82 -13.60
C ALA A 62 12.05 -30.45 -13.54
N SER A 63 12.29 -29.83 -14.71
CA SER A 63 12.89 -28.50 -14.84
C SER A 63 11.87 -27.52 -15.44
N VAL A 64 11.99 -26.25 -15.05
CA VAL A 64 11.20 -25.14 -15.62
C VAL A 64 11.94 -24.39 -16.74
N GLU A 65 13.18 -24.76 -17.04
CA GLU A 65 14.06 -24.02 -17.96
C GLU A 65 13.47 -23.86 -19.36
N SER A 66 12.75 -24.87 -19.85
CA SER A 66 12.11 -24.84 -21.17
C SER A 66 10.69 -24.26 -21.16
N LEU A 67 10.20 -23.77 -20.02
CA LEU A 67 8.85 -23.23 -19.94
C LEU A 67 8.80 -21.82 -20.52
N GLU A 68 7.75 -21.59 -21.30
CA GLU A 68 7.42 -20.32 -21.90
C GLU A 68 6.04 -19.89 -21.44
N PHE A 69 5.90 -18.60 -21.13
CA PHE A 69 4.66 -18.05 -20.59
C PHE A 69 4.18 -16.91 -21.49
N PRO A 70 3.07 -17.09 -22.22
CA PRO A 70 2.49 -16.03 -23.02
C PRO A 70 1.99 -14.93 -22.11
N GLY A 71 2.27 -13.68 -22.48
CA GLY A 71 1.86 -12.50 -21.72
C GLY A 71 1.75 -11.30 -22.64
N ARG A 72 1.60 -10.12 -22.04
CA ARG A 72 1.58 -8.86 -22.77
C ARG A 72 2.58 -7.90 -22.18
N LYS A 73 3.29 -7.16 -23.02
CA LYS A 73 4.01 -5.95 -22.62
C LYS A 73 3.04 -4.78 -22.63
N ILE A 74 2.89 -4.11 -21.50
CA ILE A 74 1.97 -2.99 -21.31
C ILE A 74 2.77 -1.77 -20.85
N THR A 75 2.69 -0.67 -21.61
CA THR A 75 3.35 0.58 -21.24
C THR A 75 2.44 1.44 -20.37
N PHE A 76 2.94 1.79 -19.19
CA PHE A 76 2.28 2.64 -18.21
C PHE A 76 2.99 3.99 -18.12
N PRO A 77 2.25 5.12 -18.12
CA PRO A 77 2.83 6.41 -17.79
C PRO A 77 3.18 6.42 -16.30
N VAL A 78 4.34 6.94 -15.93
CA VAL A 78 4.77 7.02 -14.53
C VAL A 78 5.31 8.40 -14.21
N VAL A 79 4.88 8.93 -13.08
CA VAL A 79 5.51 10.08 -12.42
C VAL A 79 6.38 9.54 -11.30
N LEU A 80 7.65 9.94 -11.26
CA LEU A 80 8.58 9.57 -10.20
C LEU A 80 8.68 10.71 -9.19
N ASP A 81 8.77 10.38 -7.90
CA ASP A 81 8.78 11.36 -6.81
C ASP A 81 7.68 12.42 -6.98
N ASP A 82 6.43 11.99 -7.01
CA ASP A 82 5.28 12.85 -7.19
C ASP A 82 4.79 13.48 -5.88
N LYS A 83 4.07 14.61 -5.98
CA LYS A 83 3.51 15.33 -4.84
C LYS A 83 2.52 14.52 -4.00
N TRP A 84 1.73 13.63 -4.61
CA TRP A 84 0.68 12.90 -3.88
C TRP A 84 1.27 11.85 -2.94
N ASN A 85 2.33 11.17 -3.38
CA ASN A 85 3.08 10.26 -2.51
C ASN A 85 3.80 11.02 -1.38
N ARG A 86 4.35 12.21 -1.66
CA ARG A 86 4.93 13.09 -0.61
C ARG A 86 3.88 13.51 0.41
N GLU A 87 2.70 13.94 -0.02
CA GLU A 87 1.57 14.30 0.85
C GLU A 87 1.15 13.11 1.74
N ALA A 88 1.09 11.90 1.19
CA ALA A 88 0.79 10.69 1.96
C ALA A 88 1.83 10.41 3.05
N LEU A 89 3.11 10.68 2.75
CA LEU A 89 4.21 10.56 3.71
C LEU A 89 4.18 11.65 4.78
N GLU A 90 3.87 12.89 4.40
CA GLU A 90 3.67 13.99 5.34
C GLU A 90 2.52 13.69 6.30
N LYS A 91 1.38 13.19 5.79
CA LYS A 91 0.25 12.76 6.62
C LYS A 91 0.68 11.68 7.61
N TYR A 92 1.42 10.66 7.15
CA TYR A 92 1.95 9.61 8.02
C TYR A 92 2.86 10.14 9.13
N MET A 93 3.77 11.05 8.80
CA MET A 93 4.69 11.64 9.77
C MET A 93 3.96 12.45 10.83
N ARG A 94 2.88 13.14 10.45
CA ARG A 94 2.06 13.92 11.37
C ARG A 94 1.21 13.05 12.29
N SER A 95 0.64 11.95 11.78
CA SER A 95 -0.39 11.20 12.52
C SER A 95 0.07 9.89 13.17
N ILE A 96 1.13 9.26 12.67
CA ILE A 96 1.47 7.87 13.07
C ILE A 96 2.88 7.77 13.65
N ARG A 97 3.88 8.18 12.87
CA ARG A 97 5.29 8.07 13.25
C ARG A 97 6.11 9.05 12.45
N ASP A 98 6.68 10.02 13.14
CA ASP A 98 7.45 11.13 12.57
C ASP A 98 8.92 10.75 12.25
N ARG A 99 9.44 9.68 12.88
CA ARG A 99 10.84 9.25 12.72
C ARG A 99 10.97 7.75 12.45
N ALA A 100 11.55 7.42 11.31
CA ALA A 100 11.97 6.07 10.91
C ALA A 100 13.03 6.17 9.81
N VAL A 101 13.75 5.09 9.51
CA VAL A 101 14.78 5.11 8.45
C VAL A 101 14.22 5.44 7.06
N TYR A 102 12.94 5.15 6.85
CA TYR A 102 12.21 5.43 5.62
C TYR A 102 11.63 6.85 5.53
N LEU A 103 11.91 7.71 6.51
CA LEU A 103 11.42 9.10 6.57
C LEU A 103 12.59 10.09 6.59
N PRO A 104 12.40 11.32 6.07
CA PRO A 104 11.18 11.85 5.45
C PRO A 104 11.00 11.45 3.97
N SER A 105 11.95 10.70 3.40
CA SER A 105 11.89 10.27 1.99
C SER A 105 12.08 8.76 1.88
N ASN A 106 11.06 8.08 1.35
CA ASN A 106 11.10 6.66 1.02
C ASN A 106 12.16 6.36 -0.06
N ILE A 107 12.36 7.28 -1.01
CA ILE A 107 13.29 7.11 -2.12
C ILE A 107 14.74 7.21 -1.64
N GLU A 108 15.04 8.17 -0.77
CA GLU A 108 16.35 8.29 -0.12
C GLU A 108 16.68 7.05 0.73
N TYR A 109 15.67 6.52 1.42
CA TYR A 109 15.81 5.25 2.13
C TYR A 109 16.09 4.09 1.17
N LEU A 110 15.33 3.96 0.08
CA LEU A 110 15.59 2.93 -0.92
C LEU A 110 17.01 3.06 -1.50
N ALA A 111 17.51 4.27 -1.72
CA ALA A 111 18.90 4.47 -2.15
C ALA A 111 19.91 3.93 -1.13
N ARG A 112 19.84 4.39 0.12
CA ARG A 112 20.76 3.96 1.20
C ARG A 112 20.67 2.46 1.50
N ASN A 113 19.45 1.95 1.64
CA ASN A 113 19.19 0.54 1.95
C ASN A 113 19.70 -0.41 0.86
N ASN A 114 19.90 0.09 -0.36
CA ASN A 114 20.39 -0.68 -1.50
C ASN A 114 21.82 -0.33 -1.94
N GLY A 115 22.55 0.48 -1.15
CA GLY A 115 23.93 0.85 -1.44
C GLY A 115 24.08 1.70 -2.72
N LEU A 116 23.06 2.50 -3.05
CA LEU A 116 23.09 3.47 -4.15
C LEU A 116 23.53 4.85 -3.64
N LYS A 117 24.02 5.71 -4.54
CA LYS A 117 24.62 7.00 -4.16
C LYS A 117 23.58 8.09 -3.89
N SER A 118 22.40 8.00 -4.51
CA SER A 118 21.37 9.04 -4.44
C SER A 118 19.96 8.49 -4.66
N ALA A 119 18.95 9.26 -4.25
CA ALA A 119 17.55 9.02 -4.59
C ALA A 119 17.32 8.94 -6.11
N GLN A 120 17.99 9.80 -6.90
CA GLN A 120 17.90 9.81 -8.36
C GLN A 120 18.43 8.51 -8.97
N ASP A 121 19.53 7.96 -8.45
CA ASP A 121 20.03 6.65 -8.89
C ASP A 121 19.03 5.54 -8.59
N ALA A 122 18.34 5.61 -7.44
CA ALA A 122 17.29 4.65 -7.09
C ALA A 122 16.11 4.74 -8.06
N LEU A 123 15.60 5.96 -8.33
CA LEU A 123 14.50 6.17 -9.27
C LEU A 123 14.84 5.69 -10.68
N LYS A 124 16.04 6.03 -11.17
CA LYS A 124 16.53 5.58 -12.47
C LYS A 124 16.52 4.05 -12.55
N LYS A 125 17.06 3.37 -11.54
CA LYS A 125 17.10 1.90 -11.47
C LYS A 125 15.71 1.27 -11.61
N LEU A 126 14.69 1.89 -11.02
CA LEU A 126 13.32 1.36 -10.97
C LEU A 126 12.57 1.43 -12.31
N VAL A 127 13.07 2.23 -13.26
CA VAL A 127 12.45 2.41 -14.59
C VAL A 127 13.34 1.96 -15.74
N GLU A 128 14.54 1.43 -15.47
CA GLU A 128 15.51 0.96 -16.47
C GLU A 128 15.16 -0.40 -17.10
N THR A 129 14.21 -1.14 -16.52
CA THR A 129 13.85 -2.50 -16.97
C THR A 129 12.35 -2.71 -16.90
N ASP A 130 11.85 -3.64 -17.69
CA ASP A 130 10.47 -4.10 -17.62
C ASP A 130 10.25 -4.91 -16.32
N TRP A 131 9.02 -4.89 -15.83
CA TRP A 131 8.62 -5.54 -14.59
C TRP A 131 7.68 -6.71 -14.87
N LEU A 132 8.02 -7.90 -14.37
CA LEU A 132 7.18 -9.08 -14.54
C LEU A 132 6.08 -9.12 -13.47
N ILE A 133 4.82 -9.29 -13.90
CA ILE A 133 3.70 -9.53 -13.00
C ILE A 133 3.77 -10.96 -12.48
N LEU A 134 4.02 -11.12 -11.18
CA LEU A 134 4.05 -12.43 -10.53
C LEU A 134 2.65 -12.85 -10.04
N GLY A 135 1.83 -11.92 -9.58
CA GLY A 135 0.50 -12.25 -9.08
C GLY A 135 -0.45 -11.07 -9.16
N VAL A 136 -1.73 -11.38 -9.23
CA VAL A 136 -2.84 -10.42 -9.30
C VAL A 136 -3.95 -11.00 -8.46
N GLY A 137 -4.34 -10.32 -7.38
CA GLY A 137 -5.41 -10.86 -6.53
C GLY A 137 -5.37 -10.54 -5.05
N PHE A 138 -4.70 -9.47 -4.61
CA PHE A 138 -4.99 -8.91 -3.28
C PHE A 138 -6.37 -8.20 -3.31
N TYR A 139 -6.55 -7.02 -2.74
CA TYR A 139 -7.82 -6.29 -2.97
C TYR A 139 -7.82 -5.70 -4.39
N LEU A 140 -8.98 -5.76 -5.06
CA LEU A 140 -9.23 -5.16 -6.39
C LEU A 140 -8.13 -5.45 -7.42
N ALA A 141 -7.70 -6.71 -7.49
CA ALA A 141 -6.66 -7.16 -8.42
C ALA A 141 -5.34 -6.38 -8.32
N CYS A 142 -5.00 -5.85 -7.14
CA CYS A 142 -3.71 -5.20 -6.92
C CYS A 142 -2.56 -6.15 -7.33
N PRO A 143 -1.67 -5.73 -8.25
CA PRO A 143 -0.63 -6.59 -8.80
C PRO A 143 0.60 -6.66 -7.88
N PHE A 144 1.30 -7.79 -7.95
CA PHE A 144 2.65 -7.97 -7.43
C PHE A 144 3.62 -8.09 -8.60
N LEU A 145 4.56 -7.17 -8.67
CA LEU A 145 5.48 -7.05 -9.79
C LEU A 145 6.92 -6.93 -9.33
N VAL A 146 7.84 -7.45 -10.14
CA VAL A 146 9.27 -7.48 -9.84
C VAL A 146 10.05 -7.11 -11.10
N PRO A 147 11.10 -6.27 -11.00
CA PRO A 147 12.01 -6.01 -12.11
C PRO A 147 12.55 -7.32 -12.71
N ILE A 148 12.50 -7.45 -14.03
CA ILE A 148 13.08 -8.60 -14.73
C ILE A 148 14.58 -8.61 -14.46
N ASP A 149 15.26 -7.46 -14.61
CA ASP A 149 16.67 -7.31 -14.25
C ASP A 149 16.90 -7.34 -12.72
N PRO A 150 17.63 -8.32 -12.17
CA PRO A 150 17.94 -8.38 -10.74
C PRO A 150 18.78 -7.21 -10.23
N ARG A 151 19.52 -6.51 -11.10
CA ARG A 151 20.24 -5.29 -10.76
C ARG A 151 19.26 -4.17 -10.37
N SER A 152 18.02 -4.20 -10.85
CA SER A 152 16.97 -3.22 -10.51
C SER A 152 16.09 -3.61 -9.33
N ARG A 153 16.31 -4.76 -8.71
CA ARG A 153 15.52 -5.25 -7.55
C ARG A 153 15.93 -4.55 -6.26
N LEU A 154 15.53 -3.29 -6.12
CA LEU A 154 15.66 -2.57 -4.85
C LEU A 154 14.80 -3.25 -3.78
N VAL A 155 15.30 -3.31 -2.55
CA VAL A 155 14.60 -3.85 -1.39
C VAL A 155 14.37 -2.78 -0.34
N GLY A 156 13.23 -2.86 0.34
CA GLY A 156 12.92 -2.00 1.48
C GLY A 156 11.99 -2.71 2.44
N GLN A 157 12.07 -2.41 3.74
CA GLN A 157 11.12 -2.96 4.70
C GLN A 157 9.73 -2.35 4.51
N LYS A 158 8.68 -3.01 5.01
CA LYS A 158 7.37 -2.35 5.13
C LYS A 158 7.43 -1.27 6.20
N MET A 159 6.71 -0.18 6.01
CA MET A 159 6.50 0.83 7.05
C MET A 159 5.83 0.21 8.27
N ASN A 160 6.29 0.64 9.45
CA ASN A 160 5.88 0.10 10.74
C ASN A 160 5.61 1.23 11.74
N PRO A 161 4.33 1.49 12.11
CA PRO A 161 3.12 0.88 11.54
C PRO A 161 2.90 1.23 10.05
N SER A 162 1.98 0.55 9.38
CA SER A 162 1.63 0.89 7.99
C SER A 162 0.83 2.20 7.92
N ARG A 163 0.90 2.90 6.79
CA ARG A 163 0.07 4.09 6.54
C ARG A 163 -1.40 3.72 6.50
N THR A 164 -2.23 4.66 6.94
CA THR A 164 -3.68 4.60 6.83
C THR A 164 -4.20 5.04 5.47
N PHE A 165 -3.40 5.85 4.75
CA PHE A 165 -3.71 6.40 3.44
C PHE A 165 -2.54 6.20 2.48
N THR A 166 -2.85 5.85 1.24
CA THR A 166 -1.94 5.72 0.09
C THR A 166 -2.77 6.10 -1.13
N PRO A 167 -2.31 7.03 -1.99
CA PRO A 167 -3.12 7.51 -3.10
C PRO A 167 -3.33 6.42 -4.15
N ARG A 168 -4.46 6.49 -4.86
CA ARG A 168 -4.74 5.64 -6.02
C ARG A 168 -3.62 5.78 -7.05
N GLY A 169 -3.19 4.67 -7.63
CA GLY A 169 -2.14 4.63 -8.64
C GLY A 169 -0.72 4.71 -8.06
N ALA A 170 -0.57 4.90 -6.75
CA ALA A 170 0.74 4.90 -6.12
C ALA A 170 1.48 3.59 -6.42
N ILE A 171 2.79 3.69 -6.60
CA ILE A 171 3.68 2.56 -6.77
C ILE A 171 4.61 2.55 -5.56
N GLY A 172 4.67 1.40 -4.89
CA GLY A 172 5.58 1.22 -3.77
C GLY A 172 6.28 -0.12 -3.79
N ILE A 173 7.35 -0.25 -2.99
CA ILE A 173 8.17 -1.46 -2.84
C ILE A 173 8.18 -1.96 -1.40
N ALA A 174 8.08 -3.27 -1.20
CA ALA A 174 8.38 -3.93 0.06
C ALA A 174 9.02 -5.31 -0.18
N GLY A 175 10.13 -5.58 0.51
CA GLY A 175 11.08 -6.58 0.02
C GLY A 175 11.46 -6.25 -1.43
N PRO A 176 11.64 -7.25 -2.31
CA PRO A 176 11.94 -7.02 -3.72
C PRO A 176 10.70 -6.81 -4.61
N VAL A 177 9.51 -6.67 -4.01
CA VAL A 177 8.23 -6.70 -4.72
C VAL A 177 7.62 -5.31 -4.71
N ALA A 178 7.16 -4.84 -5.87
CA ALA A 178 6.32 -3.66 -5.95
C ALA A 178 4.84 -4.01 -6.09
N ALA A 179 4.01 -3.01 -5.81
CA ALA A 179 2.57 -3.03 -6.03
C ALA A 179 2.13 -1.68 -6.62
N ILE A 180 1.09 -1.72 -7.47
CA ILE A 180 0.38 -0.53 -7.94
C ILE A 180 -0.96 -0.49 -7.20
N TYR A 181 -1.18 0.52 -6.36
CA TYR A 181 -2.36 0.62 -5.52
C TYR A 181 -3.60 0.94 -6.40
N PRO A 182 -4.57 0.02 -6.55
CA PRO A 182 -5.65 0.19 -7.53
C PRO A 182 -6.65 1.29 -7.14
N ILE A 183 -6.76 1.57 -5.85
CA ILE A 183 -7.60 2.60 -5.25
C ILE A 183 -6.83 3.25 -4.09
N GLU A 184 -7.39 4.33 -3.55
CA GLU A 184 -6.94 4.86 -2.27
C GLU A 184 -7.13 3.82 -1.15
N SER A 185 -6.08 3.54 -0.39
CA SER A 185 -6.13 2.52 0.66
C SER A 185 -5.02 2.68 1.72
N PRO A 186 -5.11 1.97 2.85
CA PRO A 186 -3.95 1.73 3.71
C PRO A 186 -2.82 1.01 2.95
N GLY A 187 -1.57 1.25 3.35
CA GLY A 187 -0.41 0.70 2.66
C GLY A 187 0.88 0.78 3.46
N GLY A 188 1.72 -0.24 3.33
CA GLY A 188 3.01 -0.32 4.04
C GLY A 188 4.23 -0.26 3.12
N TYR A 189 4.05 -0.16 1.80
CA TYR A 189 5.18 -0.22 0.86
C TYR A 189 5.83 1.16 0.74
N GLN A 190 7.15 1.18 0.51
CA GLN A 190 7.92 2.40 0.30
C GLN A 190 7.55 3.03 -1.04
N LEU A 191 6.93 4.21 -1.03
CA LEU A 191 6.40 4.88 -2.21
C LEU A 191 7.53 5.56 -2.99
N TYR A 192 7.47 5.49 -4.32
CA TYR A 192 8.50 6.10 -5.19
C TYR A 192 7.95 6.78 -6.44
N GLY A 193 6.69 6.53 -6.80
CA GLY A 193 6.06 7.11 -7.97
C GLY A 193 4.59 6.75 -8.08
N ARG A 194 3.93 7.23 -9.12
CA ARG A 194 2.50 7.05 -9.37
C ARG A 194 2.23 6.77 -10.85
N THR A 195 1.24 5.93 -11.13
CA THR A 195 0.82 5.55 -12.47
C THR A 195 -0.71 5.38 -12.53
N LEU A 196 -1.26 5.20 -13.73
CA LEU A 196 -2.66 4.85 -13.89
C LEU A 196 -2.92 3.48 -13.25
N PRO A 197 -3.97 3.32 -12.42
CA PRO A 197 -4.23 2.06 -11.76
C PRO A 197 -4.64 0.99 -12.79
N PRO A 198 -4.19 -0.27 -12.63
CA PRO A 198 -4.60 -1.39 -13.50
C PRO A 198 -6.00 -1.91 -13.17
N TRP A 199 -6.87 -1.03 -12.63
CA TRP A 199 -8.21 -1.33 -12.15
C TRP A 199 -9.19 -0.24 -12.56
N GLN A 200 -10.36 -0.66 -13.04
CA GLN A 200 -11.50 0.21 -13.34
C GLN A 200 -12.75 -0.34 -12.65
N THR A 201 -13.25 0.36 -11.63
CA THR A 201 -14.37 -0.09 -10.78
C THR A 201 -15.62 -0.49 -11.57
N TRP A 202 -15.88 0.18 -12.68
CA TRP A 202 -17.04 -0.07 -13.53
C TRP A 202 -16.68 -0.72 -14.86
N GLY A 203 -15.42 -1.16 -15.03
CA GLY A 203 -14.94 -1.72 -16.28
C GLY A 203 -15.02 -0.76 -17.47
N LYS A 204 -14.85 0.56 -17.24
CA LYS A 204 -14.92 1.57 -18.29
C LYS A 204 -13.64 1.63 -19.11
N GLY A 205 -13.78 1.95 -20.40
CA GLY A 205 -12.67 2.19 -21.31
C GLY A 205 -12.39 1.01 -22.23
N ARG A 206 -11.41 1.17 -23.12
CA ARG A 206 -11.12 0.20 -24.19
C ARG A 206 -10.59 -1.14 -23.67
N ASP A 207 -9.78 -1.10 -22.61
CA ASP A 207 -9.00 -2.25 -22.14
C ASP A 207 -9.63 -2.94 -20.91
N PHE A 208 -10.88 -2.57 -20.56
CA PHE A 208 -11.62 -3.07 -19.42
C PHE A 208 -13.05 -3.45 -19.80
N SER A 209 -13.68 -4.30 -18.99
CA SER A 209 -15.13 -4.58 -19.07
C SER A 209 -15.72 -4.83 -17.68
N PRO A 210 -17.05 -4.81 -17.50
CA PRO A 210 -17.68 -5.16 -16.22
C PRO A 210 -17.29 -6.56 -15.69
N GLU A 211 -17.00 -7.50 -16.59
CA GLU A 211 -16.56 -8.87 -16.28
C GLU A 211 -15.04 -8.98 -16.08
N SER A 212 -14.29 -7.94 -16.47
CA SER A 212 -12.84 -7.85 -16.31
C SER A 212 -12.41 -6.42 -15.97
N PRO A 213 -12.76 -5.94 -14.76
CA PRO A 213 -12.37 -4.61 -14.27
C PRO A 213 -10.87 -4.50 -13.94
N TRP A 214 -10.08 -5.55 -14.13
CA TRP A 214 -8.63 -5.57 -13.93
C TRP A 214 -7.89 -5.74 -15.26
N LEU A 215 -6.80 -4.99 -15.44
CA LEU A 215 -6.01 -5.01 -16.68
C LEU A 215 -4.97 -6.13 -16.69
N LEU A 216 -4.20 -6.25 -15.60
CA LEU A 216 -2.99 -7.06 -15.54
C LEU A 216 -3.28 -8.54 -15.24
N ARG A 217 -2.40 -9.40 -15.74
CA ARG A 217 -2.43 -10.87 -15.58
C ARG A 217 -1.02 -11.36 -15.22
N PRO A 218 -0.89 -12.53 -14.58
CA PRO A 218 0.42 -13.16 -14.40
C PRO A 218 1.19 -13.26 -15.72
N PHE A 219 2.49 -13.00 -15.69
CA PHE A 219 3.42 -12.93 -16.84
C PHE A 219 3.21 -11.79 -17.82
N ASP A 220 2.27 -10.87 -17.58
CA ASP A 220 2.37 -9.55 -18.21
C ASP A 220 3.69 -8.87 -17.78
N GLN A 221 4.20 -8.00 -18.65
CA GLN A 221 5.39 -7.18 -18.43
C GLN A 221 4.97 -5.72 -18.43
N VAL A 222 5.27 -4.99 -17.36
CA VAL A 222 5.01 -3.55 -17.24
C VAL A 222 6.26 -2.79 -17.66
N ALA A 223 6.10 -1.93 -18.66
CA ALA A 223 7.10 -0.97 -19.08
C ALA A 223 6.69 0.44 -18.63
N TRP A 224 7.68 1.28 -18.38
CA TRP A 224 7.45 2.63 -17.85
C TRP A 224 7.74 3.69 -18.91
N GLU A 225 6.83 4.65 -19.03
CA GLU A 225 7.01 5.89 -19.78
C GLU A 225 6.99 7.06 -18.79
N ILE A 226 8.12 7.73 -18.58
CA ILE A 226 8.20 8.82 -17.61
C ILE A 226 7.44 10.03 -18.15
N VAL A 227 6.51 10.55 -17.36
CA VAL A 227 5.71 11.74 -17.67
C VAL A 227 5.79 12.77 -16.55
N SER A 228 5.43 14.02 -16.87
CA SER A 228 5.30 15.09 -15.86
C SER A 228 4.06 14.91 -14.98
N GLU A 229 3.99 15.59 -13.83
CA GLU A 229 2.78 15.61 -13.00
C GLU A 229 1.57 16.21 -13.75
N GLU A 230 1.80 17.24 -14.57
CA GLU A 230 0.77 17.90 -15.37
C GLU A 230 0.22 16.97 -16.45
N GLU A 231 1.11 16.27 -17.15
CA GLU A 231 0.72 15.28 -18.15
C GLU A 231 -0.02 14.11 -17.51
N TYR A 232 0.47 13.59 -16.39
CA TYR A 232 -0.22 12.53 -15.64
C TYR A 232 -1.65 12.94 -15.25
N ALA A 233 -1.86 14.17 -14.75
CA ALA A 233 -3.20 14.63 -14.39
C ALA A 233 -4.17 14.66 -15.59
N GLN A 234 -3.67 14.99 -16.78
CA GLN A 234 -4.45 14.93 -18.03
C GLN A 234 -4.75 13.48 -18.42
N LEU A 235 -3.76 12.59 -18.33
CA LEU A 235 -3.93 11.17 -18.62
C LEU A 235 -4.91 10.50 -17.65
N GLU A 236 -4.84 10.82 -16.36
CA GLU A 236 -5.74 10.31 -15.33
C GLU A 236 -7.19 10.75 -15.60
N THR A 237 -7.41 12.01 -15.97
CA THR A 237 -8.73 12.51 -16.37
C THR A 237 -9.29 11.73 -17.57
N ARG A 238 -8.46 11.48 -18.59
CA ARG A 238 -8.85 10.69 -19.76
C ARG A 238 -9.12 9.23 -19.40
N PHE A 239 -8.31 8.65 -18.51
CA PHE A 239 -8.49 7.28 -18.01
C PHE A 239 -9.81 7.13 -17.27
N ASP A 240 -10.14 8.05 -16.36
CA ASP A 240 -11.38 8.03 -15.58
C ASP A 240 -12.62 8.25 -16.47
N ALA A 241 -12.47 9.00 -17.57
CA ALA A 241 -13.50 9.16 -18.61
C ALA A 241 -13.62 7.95 -19.55
N GLY A 242 -12.76 6.92 -19.43
CA GLY A 242 -12.74 5.75 -20.32
C GLY A 242 -12.17 6.03 -21.71
N GLN A 243 -11.39 7.10 -21.87
CA GLN A 243 -10.81 7.57 -23.14
C GLN A 243 -9.30 7.31 -23.27
N TYR A 244 -8.69 6.71 -22.25
CA TYR A 244 -7.32 6.25 -22.30
C TYR A 244 -7.27 4.81 -22.86
N ALA A 245 -6.29 4.54 -23.71
CA ALA A 245 -6.01 3.22 -24.24
C ALA A 245 -4.54 2.91 -23.96
N PHE A 246 -4.29 1.79 -23.29
CA PHE A 246 -2.93 1.35 -23.01
C PHE A 246 -2.25 0.89 -24.30
N LYS A 247 -0.93 1.11 -24.38
CA LYS A 247 -0.11 0.43 -25.37
C LYS A 247 0.10 -1.01 -24.89
N ILE A 248 -0.50 -1.96 -25.60
CA ILE A 248 -0.47 -3.39 -25.28
C ILE A 248 0.12 -4.14 -26.47
N GLU A 249 1.19 -4.90 -26.24
CA GLU A 249 1.90 -5.68 -27.25
C GLU A 249 2.01 -7.13 -26.75
N ASP A 250 1.66 -8.12 -27.58
CA ASP A 250 1.84 -9.52 -27.20
C ASP A 250 3.34 -9.84 -27.02
N THR A 251 3.65 -10.64 -26.00
CA THR A 251 5.02 -11.06 -25.71
C THR A 251 5.05 -12.47 -25.13
N MET A 252 6.25 -13.04 -25.04
CA MET A 252 6.51 -14.34 -24.44
C MET A 252 7.61 -14.18 -23.40
N PHE A 253 7.40 -14.71 -22.19
CA PHE A 253 8.45 -14.82 -21.19
C PHE A 253 9.04 -16.22 -21.23
N SER A 254 10.27 -16.35 -21.73
CA SER A 254 11.01 -17.61 -21.79
C SER A 254 11.95 -17.76 -20.59
N MET A 255 11.84 -18.88 -19.88
CA MET A 255 12.74 -19.21 -18.77
C MET A 255 14.18 -19.45 -19.24
N ALA A 256 14.38 -19.97 -20.45
CA ALA A 256 15.69 -20.21 -21.04
C ALA A 256 16.40 -18.88 -21.39
N ASP A 257 15.66 -17.95 -21.99
CA ASP A 257 16.20 -16.62 -22.32
C ASP A 257 16.54 -15.86 -21.04
N TYR A 258 15.67 -15.94 -20.03
CA TYR A 258 15.92 -15.34 -18.73
C TYR A 258 17.15 -15.96 -18.04
N ALA A 259 17.31 -17.29 -18.06
CA ALA A 259 18.49 -17.95 -17.49
C ALA A 259 19.79 -17.48 -18.18
N THR A 260 19.80 -17.46 -19.52
CA THR A 260 20.93 -16.96 -20.32
C THR A 260 21.25 -15.51 -19.98
N PHE A 261 20.23 -14.66 -19.84
CA PHE A 261 20.39 -13.27 -19.42
C PHE A 261 21.01 -13.18 -18.02
N ILE A 262 20.51 -13.94 -17.04
CA ILE A 262 21.06 -13.94 -15.67
C ILE A 262 22.52 -14.36 -15.64
N ASP A 263 22.88 -15.42 -16.38
CA ASP A 263 24.27 -15.89 -16.45
C ASP A 263 25.19 -14.82 -17.04
N SER A 264 24.71 -14.07 -18.04
CA SER A 264 25.50 -12.99 -18.68
C SER A 264 25.82 -11.82 -17.74
N ILE A 265 25.05 -11.62 -16.66
CA ILE A 265 25.21 -10.52 -15.70
C ILE A 265 25.55 -10.99 -14.29
N ALA A 266 25.94 -12.26 -14.11
CA ALA A 266 26.07 -12.89 -12.81
C ALA A 266 27.02 -12.14 -11.85
N ASP A 267 28.16 -11.66 -12.36
CA ASP A 267 29.13 -10.89 -11.58
C ASP A 267 28.59 -9.52 -11.15
N GLU A 268 27.91 -8.81 -12.05
CA GLU A 268 27.28 -7.52 -11.73
C GLU A 268 26.18 -7.67 -10.67
N VAL A 269 25.37 -8.73 -10.77
CA VAL A 269 24.33 -9.04 -9.78
C VAL A 269 24.97 -9.35 -8.42
N LYS A 270 26.08 -10.09 -8.41
CA LYS A 270 26.82 -10.41 -7.19
C LYS A 270 27.36 -9.15 -6.53
N GLU A 271 28.01 -8.26 -7.29
CA GLU A 271 28.49 -6.97 -6.79
C GLU A 271 27.36 -6.09 -6.24
N PHE A 272 26.23 -6.02 -6.96
CA PHE A 272 25.08 -5.25 -6.52
C PHE A 272 24.50 -5.81 -5.21
N LYS A 273 24.37 -7.13 -5.08
CA LYS A 273 23.90 -7.77 -3.84
C LYS A 273 24.83 -7.53 -2.65
N ILE A 274 26.15 -7.46 -2.86
CA ILE A 274 27.11 -7.13 -1.80
C ILE A 274 26.85 -5.71 -1.27
N ARG A 275 26.75 -4.72 -2.16
CA ARG A 275 26.44 -3.33 -1.77
C ARG A 275 25.07 -3.20 -1.10
N GLN A 276 24.06 -3.88 -1.65
CA GLN A 276 22.71 -3.91 -1.09
C GLN A 276 22.70 -4.51 0.32
N ALA A 277 23.41 -5.61 0.56
CA ALA A 277 23.49 -6.24 1.88
C ALA A 277 24.13 -5.31 2.93
N GLN A 278 25.18 -4.58 2.55
CA GLN A 278 25.82 -3.60 3.44
C GLN A 278 24.87 -2.44 3.79
N GLY A 279 24.17 -1.89 2.79
CA GLY A 279 23.17 -0.85 3.00
C GLY A 279 22.02 -1.30 3.90
N ALA A 280 21.50 -2.51 3.67
CA ALA A 280 20.42 -3.09 4.46
C ALA A 280 20.82 -3.29 5.93
N VAL A 281 22.02 -3.80 6.21
CA VAL A 281 22.52 -3.96 7.60
C VAL A 281 22.64 -2.60 8.30
N SER A 282 23.13 -1.59 7.59
CA SER A 282 23.26 -0.23 8.13
C SER A 282 21.90 0.37 8.49
N GLU A 283 20.93 0.35 7.57
CA GLU A 283 19.59 0.91 7.82
C GLU A 283 18.79 0.06 8.83
N GLU A 284 18.96 -1.27 8.87
CA GLU A 284 18.32 -2.11 9.90
C GLU A 284 18.79 -1.75 11.31
N THR A 285 20.10 -1.51 11.48
CA THR A 285 20.67 -1.09 12.77
C THR A 285 20.07 0.25 13.20
N ARG A 286 20.04 1.24 12.30
CA ARG A 286 19.43 2.55 12.56
C ARG A 286 17.94 2.46 12.87
N GLU A 287 17.20 1.59 12.18
CA GLU A 287 15.78 1.42 12.43
C GLU A 287 15.50 0.82 13.80
N ARG A 288 16.31 -0.14 14.26
CA ARG A 288 16.15 -0.70 15.61
C ARG A 288 16.29 0.37 16.68
N GLU A 289 17.24 1.29 16.52
CA GLU A 289 17.43 2.42 17.43
C GLU A 289 16.26 3.41 17.38
N LEU A 290 15.87 3.83 16.18
CA LEU A 290 14.75 4.76 15.98
C LEU A 290 13.42 4.19 16.48
N PHE A 291 13.17 2.91 16.23
CA PHE A 291 11.97 2.23 16.70
C PHE A 291 11.95 2.11 18.22
N ALA A 292 13.07 1.76 18.85
CA ALA A 292 13.16 1.68 20.31
C ALA A 292 12.96 3.06 20.96
N GLN A 293 13.43 4.15 20.34
CA GLN A 293 13.15 5.51 20.82
C GLN A 293 11.67 5.85 20.71
N TRP A 294 11.06 5.62 19.54
CA TRP A 294 9.64 5.89 19.30
C TRP A 294 8.72 5.08 20.23
N ASP A 295 9.01 3.79 20.42
CA ASP A 295 8.23 2.91 21.31
C ASP A 295 8.32 3.37 22.78
N ARG A 296 9.50 3.82 23.24
CA ARG A 296 9.64 4.42 24.59
C ARG A 296 8.82 5.69 24.74
N THR A 297 8.91 6.62 23.78
CA THR A 297 8.13 7.87 23.81
C THR A 297 6.64 7.57 23.84
N ARG A 298 6.17 6.67 22.97
CA ARG A 298 4.76 6.29 22.90
C ARG A 298 4.26 5.64 24.20
N ARG A 299 5.05 4.78 24.84
CA ARG A 299 4.70 4.20 26.14
C ARG A 299 4.63 5.25 27.24
N ALA A 300 5.61 6.16 27.30
CA ALA A 300 5.60 7.26 28.27
C ALA A 300 4.39 8.19 28.06
N GLU A 301 4.02 8.50 26.82
CA GLU A 301 2.82 9.27 26.50
C GLU A 301 1.54 8.54 26.93
N LEU A 302 1.45 7.22 26.71
CA LEU A 302 0.31 6.41 27.15
C LEU A 302 0.21 6.36 28.68
N GLU A 303 1.34 6.19 29.38
CA GLU A 303 1.40 6.19 30.85
C GLU A 303 1.04 7.57 31.42
N ALA A 304 1.58 8.66 30.85
CA ALA A 304 1.24 10.02 31.24
C ALA A 304 -0.26 10.32 31.01
N ARG A 305 -0.84 9.87 29.89
CA ARG A 305 -2.28 9.99 29.62
C ARG A 305 -3.12 9.22 30.64
N GLN A 306 -2.69 8.01 31.05
CA GLN A 306 -3.38 7.24 32.09
C GLN A 306 -3.30 7.93 33.45
N GLN A 307 -2.15 8.54 33.77
CA GLN A 307 -1.96 9.32 35.00
C GLN A 307 -2.77 10.63 35.00
N ASP A 308 -2.79 11.38 33.90
CA ASP A 308 -3.63 12.59 33.76
C ASP A 308 -5.13 12.25 33.83
N ALA A 309 -5.55 11.12 33.25
CA ALA A 309 -6.93 10.64 33.40
C ALA A 309 -7.29 10.27 34.84
N THR A 310 -6.30 9.94 35.69
CA THR A 310 -6.50 9.68 37.13
C THR A 310 -6.29 10.91 38.02
N LEU A 311 -5.53 11.92 37.57
CA LEU A 311 -5.15 13.12 38.35
C LEU A 311 -5.98 14.36 38.03
N THR A 312 -6.71 14.36 36.92
CA THR A 312 -7.67 15.43 36.67
C THR A 312 -8.87 15.17 37.60
N ASP A 313 -8.97 15.96 38.65
CA ASP A 313 -10.14 16.17 39.50
C ASP A 313 -10.27 17.69 39.78
N THR A 314 -10.08 18.51 38.74
CA THR A 314 -10.05 19.97 38.86
C THR A 314 -10.93 20.66 37.82
N THR A 315 -12.13 21.01 38.29
CA THR A 315 -12.91 22.25 38.03
C THR A 315 -12.85 22.87 36.61
N GLY A 316 -13.51 22.26 35.63
CA GLY A 316 -14.14 23.00 34.53
C GLY A 316 -15.62 23.15 34.87
N ASP A 317 -16.23 24.30 34.58
CA ASP A 317 -17.69 24.45 34.71
C ASP A 317 -18.38 23.61 33.62
N GLU A 318 -18.46 22.29 33.86
CA GLU A 318 -19.08 21.28 33.00
C GLU A 318 -20.62 21.39 33.00
N SER A 319 -21.16 22.51 33.48
CA SER A 319 -22.57 22.83 33.41
C SER A 319 -22.89 23.58 32.11
N GLY A 320 -23.75 22.98 31.30
CA GLY A 320 -24.21 23.55 30.03
C GLY A 320 -24.54 22.51 28.98
N GLU A 321 -25.29 22.95 27.96
CA GLU A 321 -25.49 22.16 26.76
C GLU A 321 -24.17 22.08 25.98
N HIS A 322 -23.90 20.91 25.40
CA HIS A 322 -22.62 20.60 24.79
C HIS A 322 -22.78 19.67 23.60
N VAL A 323 -21.81 19.71 22.69
CA VAL A 323 -21.62 18.69 21.67
C VAL A 323 -20.62 17.67 22.22
N ALA A 324 -21.02 16.39 22.23
CA ALA A 324 -20.20 15.28 22.69
C ALA A 324 -19.58 14.49 21.53
N SER A 325 -18.52 13.74 21.82
CA SER A 325 -17.92 12.83 20.84
C SER A 325 -18.88 11.68 20.53
N SER A 326 -19.19 11.43 19.27
CA SER A 326 -20.05 10.31 18.86
C SER A 326 -19.36 8.94 18.93
N LEU A 327 -18.04 8.92 19.09
CA LEU A 327 -17.22 7.71 19.13
C LEU A 327 -15.94 7.90 19.95
N SER A 328 -15.25 6.80 20.28
CA SER A 328 -13.91 6.89 20.84
C SER A 328 -12.89 7.21 19.73
N ALA A 329 -12.13 8.30 19.88
CA ALA A 329 -11.29 8.85 18.83
C ALA A 329 -10.11 9.67 19.38
N HIS A 330 -9.22 10.10 18.49
CA HIS A 330 -8.24 11.16 18.76
C HIS A 330 -8.77 12.51 18.30
N VAL A 331 -8.58 13.58 19.07
CA VAL A 331 -8.92 14.94 18.64
C VAL A 331 -7.84 15.41 17.66
N TRP A 332 -8.13 15.43 16.37
CA TRP A 332 -7.18 15.84 15.33
C TRP A 332 -7.01 17.36 15.30
N LYS A 333 -8.11 18.10 15.25
CA LYS A 333 -8.07 19.57 15.15
C LYS A 333 -9.31 20.20 15.78
N ILE A 334 -9.14 21.29 16.50
CA ILE A 334 -10.23 22.13 16.99
C ILE A 334 -10.34 23.34 16.05
N LYS A 335 -11.53 23.58 15.51
CA LYS A 335 -11.80 24.57 14.46
C LYS A 335 -12.58 25.80 14.95
N CYS A 336 -13.00 25.82 16.21
CA CYS A 336 -13.62 26.97 16.86
C CYS A 336 -12.78 27.46 18.04
N ALA A 337 -13.01 28.69 18.48
CA ALA A 337 -12.43 29.30 19.66
C ALA A 337 -13.52 29.67 20.69
N VAL A 338 -13.11 29.80 21.96
CA VAL A 338 -14.01 30.33 23.00
C VAL A 338 -14.44 31.74 22.61
N GLY A 339 -15.74 31.98 22.67
CA GLY A 339 -16.36 33.24 22.25
C GLY A 339 -16.90 33.24 20.83
N ASP A 340 -16.64 32.23 20.00
CA ASP A 340 -17.21 32.14 18.65
C ASP A 340 -18.73 31.93 18.71
N VAL A 341 -19.47 32.57 17.80
CA VAL A 341 -20.93 32.38 17.65
C VAL A 341 -21.20 31.49 16.44
N ILE A 342 -21.92 30.38 16.66
CA ILE A 342 -22.19 29.40 15.61
C ILE A 342 -23.15 29.98 14.57
N GLN A 343 -22.72 29.98 13.31
CA GLN A 343 -23.48 30.55 12.19
C GLN A 343 -24.30 29.51 11.42
N SER A 344 -23.89 28.24 11.43
CA SER A 344 -24.59 27.14 10.75
C SER A 344 -24.48 25.84 11.55
N ALA A 345 -25.46 24.96 11.36
CA ALA A 345 -25.47 23.62 11.95
C ALA A 345 -24.29 22.77 11.46
N GLU A 346 -23.89 22.90 10.18
CA GLU A 346 -22.75 22.14 9.62
C GLU A 346 -21.39 22.76 9.95
N HIS A 347 -21.34 23.78 10.82
CA HIS A 347 -20.06 24.35 11.25
C HIS A 347 -19.26 23.28 12.00
N VAL A 348 -18.16 22.82 11.37
CA VAL A 348 -17.25 21.84 11.97
C VAL A 348 -16.52 22.47 13.15
N LEU A 349 -16.80 21.99 14.35
CA LEU A 349 -16.21 22.44 15.61
C LEU A 349 -14.90 21.72 15.90
N VAL A 350 -14.90 20.40 15.72
CA VAL A 350 -13.77 19.51 16.02
C VAL A 350 -13.66 18.47 14.92
N VAL A 351 -12.44 18.16 14.49
CA VAL A 351 -12.14 17.01 13.64
C VAL A 351 -11.55 15.93 14.55
N LEU A 352 -12.14 14.75 14.54
CA LEU A 352 -11.63 13.56 15.21
C LEU A 352 -10.93 12.64 14.21
N GLU A 353 -9.98 11.84 14.66
CA GLU A 353 -9.42 10.72 13.91
C GLU A 353 -9.75 9.42 14.65
N ALA A 354 -10.50 8.55 14.00
CA ALA A 354 -10.82 7.23 14.53
C ALA A 354 -10.89 6.20 13.41
N MET A 355 -10.48 4.97 13.71
CA MET A 355 -10.53 3.87 12.75
C MET A 355 -9.95 4.26 11.38
N LYS A 356 -8.85 5.06 11.40
CA LYS A 356 -8.12 5.53 10.21
C LYS A 356 -8.88 6.54 9.33
N THR A 357 -9.94 7.15 9.85
CA THR A 357 -10.80 8.10 9.13
C THR A 357 -10.91 9.40 9.93
N GLU A 358 -10.96 10.53 9.21
CA GLU A 358 -11.29 11.83 9.80
C GLU A 358 -12.81 11.95 9.95
N VAL A 359 -13.29 12.32 11.13
CA VAL A 359 -14.70 12.48 11.47
C VAL A 359 -14.92 13.91 11.91
N ASN A 360 -15.67 14.68 11.11
CA ASN A 360 -16.07 16.03 11.50
C ASN A 360 -17.19 15.97 12.54
N ILE A 361 -16.99 16.68 13.64
CA ILE A 361 -18.00 16.94 14.65
C ILE A 361 -18.57 18.33 14.37
N GLU A 362 -19.78 18.34 13.84
CA GLU A 362 -20.54 19.54 13.47
C GLU A 362 -21.31 20.09 14.68
N ALA A 363 -21.71 21.35 14.59
CA ALA A 363 -22.37 22.03 15.69
C ALA A 363 -23.77 21.48 15.98
N GLY A 364 -24.57 21.19 14.95
CA GLY A 364 -25.99 20.86 15.11
C GLY A 364 -26.90 22.10 15.11
N GLU A 365 -28.18 21.92 14.78
CA GLU A 365 -29.15 23.01 14.66
C GLU A 365 -29.40 23.71 15.99
N GLU A 366 -29.38 22.95 17.09
CA GLU A 366 -29.65 23.39 18.45
C GLU A 366 -28.60 24.37 19.01
N PHE A 367 -27.43 24.45 18.35
CA PHE A 367 -26.35 25.35 18.76
C PHE A 367 -26.19 26.57 17.85
N VAL A 368 -26.98 26.72 16.79
CA VAL A 368 -26.93 27.90 15.91
C VAL A 368 -27.32 29.17 16.68
N GLY A 369 -26.50 30.21 16.55
CA GLY A 369 -26.65 31.48 17.27
C GLY A 369 -26.09 31.46 18.71
N ARG A 370 -25.66 30.31 19.22
CA ARG A 370 -25.05 30.18 20.54
C ARG A 370 -23.55 30.45 20.51
N ARG A 371 -23.01 30.82 21.67
CA ARG A 371 -21.60 31.16 21.84
C ARG A 371 -20.83 30.01 22.46
N VAL A 372 -19.65 29.69 21.92
CA VAL A 372 -18.75 28.69 22.50
C VAL A 372 -18.26 29.18 23.87
N LYS A 373 -18.64 28.47 24.93
CA LYS A 373 -18.26 28.73 26.32
C LYS A 373 -16.88 28.17 26.65
N GLY A 374 -16.56 27.00 26.12
CA GLY A 374 -15.37 26.25 26.49
C GLY A 374 -15.29 24.87 25.84
N PHE A 375 -14.26 24.12 26.19
CA PHE A 375 -14.02 22.75 25.72
C PHE A 375 -14.13 21.76 26.86
N GLY A 376 -14.55 20.53 26.55
CA GLY A 376 -14.56 19.45 27.53
C GLY A 376 -13.16 19.10 28.01
N ARG A 377 -13.10 18.54 29.22
CA ARG A 377 -11.87 18.29 29.96
C ARG A 377 -10.82 17.50 29.17
N GLY A 378 -11.29 16.52 28.40
CA GLY A 378 -10.47 15.67 27.53
C GLY A 378 -10.27 16.22 26.12
N ALA A 379 -10.93 17.32 25.72
CA ALA A 379 -10.97 17.79 24.34
C ALA A 379 -9.84 18.79 24.03
N LYS A 380 -8.66 18.28 23.67
CA LYS A 380 -7.49 19.07 23.24
C LYS A 380 -6.86 18.43 22.00
N GLU A 381 -6.30 19.20 21.08
CA GLU A 381 -5.63 18.62 19.91
C GLU A 381 -4.54 17.60 20.33
N GLY A 382 -4.58 16.40 19.73
CA GLY A 382 -3.73 15.26 20.05
C GLY A 382 -4.20 14.36 21.21
N SER A 383 -5.24 14.75 21.95
CA SER A 383 -5.81 13.93 23.03
C SER A 383 -6.69 12.79 22.51
N SER A 384 -7.04 11.86 23.39
CA SER A 384 -8.06 10.84 23.13
C SER A 384 -9.34 11.21 23.86
N VAL A 385 -10.48 10.94 23.22
CA VAL A 385 -11.82 11.12 23.77
C VAL A 385 -12.60 9.83 23.62
N SER A 386 -13.47 9.54 24.59
CA SER A 386 -14.40 8.40 24.54
C SER A 386 -15.72 8.80 23.89
N ALA A 387 -16.47 7.81 23.38
CA ALA A 387 -17.85 8.03 22.97
C ALA A 387 -18.67 8.60 24.14
N GLY A 388 -19.39 9.69 23.90
CA GLY A 388 -20.20 10.40 24.89
C GLY A 388 -19.45 11.45 25.71
N GLU A 389 -18.13 11.57 25.60
CA GLU A 389 -17.40 12.63 26.30
C GLU A 389 -17.68 14.01 25.67
N PRO A 390 -18.00 15.05 26.48
CA PRO A 390 -18.20 16.41 25.99
C PRO A 390 -16.97 16.96 25.26
N LEU A 391 -17.17 17.60 24.12
CA LEU A 391 -16.13 18.23 23.32
C LEU A 391 -16.16 19.75 23.43
N VAL A 392 -17.33 20.35 23.18
CA VAL A 392 -17.52 21.81 23.15
C VAL A 392 -18.78 22.17 23.93
N TYR A 393 -18.66 23.13 24.84
CA TYR A 393 -19.77 23.68 25.64
C TYR A 393 -20.25 25.03 25.10
N PHE A 394 -21.53 25.31 25.25
CA PHE A 394 -22.19 26.52 24.75
C PHE A 394 -22.90 27.32 25.85
N GLU A 395 -22.97 28.65 25.66
CA GLU A 395 -23.82 29.59 26.42
C GLU A 395 -25.20 29.74 25.79
#